data_AF-V9L0P5-F1
#
_entry.id   AF-V9L0P5-F1
#
_cell.length_a   1.000
_cell.length_b   1.000
_cell.length_c   1.000
_cell.angle_alpha   90.00
_cell.angle_beta   90.00
_cell.angle_gamma   90.00
#
_symmetry.space_group_name_H-M   'P 1'
#
loop_
_entity.id
_entity.type
_entity.pdbx_description
1 polymer ?
#
loop_
_entity_poly.entity_id
_entity_poly.type
_entity_poly.pdbx_seq_one_letter_code
_entity_poly.pdbx_strand_id
1 'polypeptide(L)'
;MAEEEEAVCPGSEMPTADEDRQESGEQLTAGRDGPVSGVENSEHGSKNEPISHQLTDCFKDEEEIGKDHDYPIKEMTSKKHVRTVEFPEVIETTQLSYYERYKAYQDYILGDTKPSEVKDFIAEYLDKVLEPYGWQAIWSNDVFEVLVEITDVVTSSLQAKVHLTELFLYESETYPLSREAMESFLEAKEHLVPLQDLYVAVDGSGEFDQTALAIEHIRFFYENIWRKWDEDDDDDDYDYFVRCCEPRLKLHYDILEDRVPTDLIAEYHRLLSKCDETYKDFIKMRDNITTSDSETESEINNVSMVEGLKLYEELEKLKYKLQIMENPLYRYVLRRDGYGLPSKQAKGPRPSGEKVVHVVSKCMTIGLMQSLLKEKLNADHVTQEQLLEFHSD
;
A
#
# COMPACT_ATOMS: atom_id res chain seq x y z
N MET A 1 -7.45 -31.94 -68.78
CA MET A 1 -8.19 -30.81 -68.19
C MET A 1 -7.72 -30.70 -66.74
N ALA A 2 -6.63 -30.00 -66.40
CA ALA A 2 -5.88 -28.96 -67.15
C ALA A 2 -6.73 -27.74 -67.55
N GLU A 3 -6.25 -26.51 -67.50
CA GLU A 3 -5.00 -25.93 -66.95
C GLU A 3 -5.28 -25.19 -65.60
N GLU A 4 -4.39 -24.76 -64.71
CA GLU A 4 -2.91 -24.58 -64.64
C GLU A 4 -2.31 -23.37 -65.39
N GLU A 5 -2.41 -22.16 -64.80
CA GLU A 5 -1.60 -20.98 -65.17
C GLU A 5 -0.69 -20.53 -64.01
N GLU A 6 0.62 -20.69 -64.19
CA GLU A 6 1.62 -19.70 -63.74
C GLU A 6 1.59 -18.49 -64.73
N ALA A 7 2.31 -17.36 -64.63
CA ALA A 7 3.43 -16.89 -63.80
C ALA A 7 3.27 -15.34 -63.62
N VAL A 8 4.22 -14.39 -63.51
CA VAL A 8 5.69 -14.28 -63.63
C VAL A 8 6.18 -13.19 -62.64
N CYS A 9 7.34 -13.37 -62.00
CA CYS A 9 8.06 -12.28 -61.33
C CYS A 9 9.26 -11.79 -62.16
N PRO A 10 9.46 -10.46 -62.23
CA PRO A 10 10.77 -9.86 -61.90
C PRO A 10 10.60 -8.64 -60.96
N GLY A 11 11.61 -8.14 -60.25
CA GLY A 11 13.03 -8.52 -60.19
C GLY A 11 13.94 -7.28 -60.33
N SER A 12 14.84 -7.05 -59.36
CA SER A 12 15.80 -5.91 -59.30
C SER A 12 15.15 -4.50 -59.13
N GLU A 13 15.79 -3.45 -58.59
CA GLU A 13 17.10 -3.26 -57.90
C GLU A 13 17.07 -1.97 -57.05
N MET A 14 18.06 -1.73 -56.17
CA MET A 14 18.30 -0.42 -55.51
C MET A 14 19.52 0.31 -56.08
N PRO A 15 19.52 1.66 -56.04
CA PRO A 15 20.60 2.43 -55.38
C PRO A 15 20.02 3.55 -54.46
N THR A 16 20.65 4.11 -53.41
CA THR A 16 22.05 4.32 -52.92
C THR A 16 22.83 5.50 -53.55
N ALA A 17 23.71 6.14 -52.74
CA ALA A 17 24.41 7.44 -52.89
C ALA A 17 23.56 8.68 -52.47
N ASP A 18 24.05 9.72 -51.74
CA ASP A 18 25.37 10.41 -51.62
C ASP A 18 25.72 11.28 -52.87
N GLU A 19 26.45 12.40 -52.83
CA GLU A 19 27.01 13.29 -51.77
C GLU A 19 26.16 14.64 -51.85
N ASP A 20 26.49 15.92 -51.53
CA ASP A 20 27.65 16.64 -51.01
C ASP A 20 27.32 18.05 -50.40
N ARG A 21 28.08 18.47 -49.37
CA ARG A 21 28.51 19.84 -48.91
C ARG A 21 27.50 21.04 -48.88
N GLN A 22 27.78 22.21 -48.29
CA GLN A 22 29.04 22.77 -47.76
C GLN A 22 28.88 23.68 -46.53
N GLU A 23 29.98 23.83 -45.78
CA GLU A 23 30.18 24.71 -44.62
C GLU A 23 30.13 26.21 -44.94
N SER A 24 29.87 27.04 -43.92
CA SER A 24 30.50 28.35 -43.77
C SER A 24 30.73 28.69 -42.29
N GLY A 25 31.90 29.24 -41.98
CA GLY A 25 32.24 29.69 -40.63
C GLY A 25 33.35 30.73 -40.67
N GLU A 26 33.35 31.65 -39.72
CA GLU A 26 34.40 32.66 -39.53
C GLU A 26 34.90 32.67 -38.09
N GLN A 27 36.16 33.06 -37.90
CA GLN A 27 36.89 33.14 -36.63
C GLN A 27 37.62 34.49 -36.52
N LEU A 28 38.40 34.64 -35.43
CA LEU A 28 39.38 35.70 -35.14
C LEU A 28 38.74 36.94 -34.46
N THR A 29 39.38 37.66 -33.53
CA THR A 29 40.79 37.65 -33.06
C THR A 29 40.92 37.64 -31.53
N ALA A 30 42.09 37.27 -30.98
CA ALA A 30 42.43 37.42 -29.56
C ALA A 30 43.25 38.70 -29.26
N GLY A 31 43.21 39.22 -28.02
CA GLY A 31 43.93 40.43 -27.59
C GLY A 31 44.29 40.45 -26.09
N ARG A 32 45.50 40.93 -25.75
CA ARG A 32 46.22 40.78 -24.47
C ARG A 32 45.99 41.86 -23.40
N ASP A 33 46.32 41.47 -22.15
CA ASP A 33 46.85 42.26 -21.01
C ASP A 33 45.94 43.33 -20.32
N GLY A 34 46.10 43.50 -18.99
CA GLY A 34 45.25 44.34 -18.09
C GLY A 34 45.86 45.72 -17.71
N PRO A 35 45.71 46.28 -16.48
CA PRO A 35 45.08 45.72 -15.25
C PRO A 35 44.29 46.72 -14.31
N VAL A 36 43.82 46.20 -13.15
CA VAL A 36 43.59 46.88 -11.83
C VAL A 36 42.37 47.80 -11.57
N SER A 37 41.82 47.63 -10.34
CA SER A 37 40.88 48.47 -9.55
C SER A 37 39.38 48.51 -9.97
N GLY A 38 38.41 48.41 -9.05
CA GLY A 38 38.48 47.98 -7.63
C GLY A 38 37.30 48.46 -6.76
N VAL A 39 36.90 47.64 -5.75
CA VAL A 39 35.91 47.89 -4.66
C VAL A 39 34.47 48.22 -5.12
N GLU A 40 33.37 47.87 -4.44
CA GLU A 40 33.13 47.40 -3.06
C GLU A 40 32.26 46.13 -2.96
N ASN A 41 32.24 45.50 -1.78
CA ASN A 41 31.43 44.32 -1.49
C ASN A 41 29.98 44.69 -1.09
N SER A 42 29.02 43.83 -1.43
CA SER A 42 27.81 43.67 -0.62
C SER A 42 27.44 42.19 -0.56
N GLU A 43 27.77 41.56 0.57
CA GLU A 43 27.39 40.17 0.83
C GLU A 43 25.93 40.12 1.29
N HIS A 44 25.08 39.42 0.56
CA HIS A 44 23.80 38.90 1.07
C HIS A 44 23.80 37.39 0.92
N GLY A 45 24.46 36.73 1.87
CA GLY A 45 24.54 35.28 1.92
C GLY A 45 23.21 34.68 2.37
N SER A 46 22.35 34.34 1.42
CA SER A 46 21.30 33.34 1.64
C SER A 46 21.98 32.05 2.11
N LYS A 47 21.75 31.67 3.37
CA LYS A 47 22.26 30.42 3.91
C LYS A 47 21.49 29.27 3.27
N ASN A 48 22.17 28.46 2.48
CA ASN A 48 21.67 27.12 2.17
C ASN A 48 21.79 26.27 3.44
N GLU A 49 20.73 26.25 4.24
CA GLU A 49 20.60 25.30 5.33
C GLU A 49 20.44 23.89 4.75
N PRO A 50 21.20 22.89 5.24
CA PRO A 50 21.03 21.50 4.81
C PRO A 50 19.59 21.01 5.03
N ILE A 51 18.99 20.43 3.99
CA ILE A 51 17.62 19.85 4.03
C ILE A 51 17.47 18.82 5.16
N SER A 52 18.56 18.12 5.51
CA SER A 52 18.65 17.26 6.70
C SER A 52 18.15 17.96 7.98
N HIS A 53 18.50 19.22 8.24
CA HIS A 53 18.05 19.91 9.45
C HIS A 53 16.54 20.09 9.51
N GLN A 54 15.91 20.50 8.41
CA GLN A 54 14.46 20.68 8.33
C GLN A 54 13.73 19.33 8.48
N LEU A 55 14.25 18.25 7.88
CA LEU A 55 13.77 16.89 8.12
C LEU A 55 13.92 16.48 9.61
N THR A 56 15.01 16.88 10.28
CA THR A 56 15.25 16.60 11.72
C THR A 56 14.43 17.43 12.70
N ASP A 57 13.66 18.42 12.26
CA ASP A 57 12.76 19.18 13.14
C ASP A 57 11.34 18.59 13.20
N CYS A 58 10.90 17.85 12.18
CA CYS A 58 9.52 17.35 12.07
C CYS A 58 9.11 16.30 13.14
N PHE A 59 10.05 15.59 13.75
CA PHE A 59 9.78 14.50 14.69
C PHE A 59 10.53 14.69 16.04
N LYS A 60 10.44 15.89 16.66
CA LYS A 60 11.16 16.22 17.90
C LYS A 60 10.36 16.13 19.21
N ASP A 61 9.02 16.06 19.13
CA ASP A 61 8.14 16.07 20.30
C ASP A 61 7.31 14.78 20.37
N GLU A 62 7.62 13.84 21.28
CA GLU A 62 6.70 12.90 21.98
C GLU A 62 7.32 12.42 23.32
N GLU A 63 6.50 11.99 24.28
CA GLU A 63 6.91 11.60 25.65
C GLU A 63 6.92 10.07 25.89
N GLU A 64 7.48 9.61 27.03
CA GLU A 64 7.60 8.18 27.37
C GLU A 64 6.25 7.49 27.67
N ILE A 65 6.11 6.23 27.23
CA ILE A 65 5.02 5.33 27.65
C ILE A 65 5.61 4.08 28.33
N GLY A 66 4.95 3.64 29.41
CA GLY A 66 5.38 2.57 30.31
C GLY A 66 5.13 1.14 29.79
N LYS A 67 5.40 0.14 30.65
CA LYS A 67 5.47 -1.29 30.31
C LYS A 67 4.50 -2.19 31.09
N ASP A 68 4.31 -3.37 30.51
CA ASP A 68 3.85 -4.65 31.08
C ASP A 68 2.40 -4.72 31.62
N HIS A 69 1.64 -5.73 31.18
CA HIS A 69 1.52 -6.97 31.96
C HIS A 69 0.97 -8.15 31.13
N ASP A 70 1.08 -9.35 31.69
CA ASP A 70 1.05 -10.65 31.00
C ASP A 70 -0.28 -11.42 31.19
N TYR A 71 -0.51 -12.43 30.34
CA TYR A 71 -1.74 -13.22 30.23
C TYR A 71 -1.90 -14.29 31.32
N PRO A 72 -3.09 -14.91 31.39
CA PRO A 72 -3.12 -16.37 31.48
C PRO A 72 -4.13 -17.04 30.53
N ILE A 73 -3.64 -17.96 29.70
CA ILE A 73 -4.41 -18.84 28.81
C ILE A 73 -5.21 -19.86 29.65
N LYS A 74 -6.36 -20.31 29.14
CA LYS A 74 -7.17 -21.37 29.78
C LYS A 74 -7.70 -22.39 28.78
N GLU A 75 -7.15 -23.59 28.79
CA GLU A 75 -7.62 -24.71 27.98
C GLU A 75 -9.06 -25.14 28.36
N MET A 76 -9.91 -25.40 27.36
CA MET A 76 -11.14 -26.18 27.55
C MET A 76 -11.30 -27.18 26.40
N THR A 77 -11.37 -28.47 26.75
CA THR A 77 -11.57 -29.56 25.80
C THR A 77 -13.05 -29.83 25.58
N SER A 78 -13.48 -30.00 24.33
CA SER A 78 -14.78 -30.61 23.99
C SER A 78 -14.63 -31.56 22.79
N LYS A 79 -15.68 -32.34 22.49
CA LYS A 79 -15.58 -33.53 21.62
C LYS A 79 -16.64 -33.61 20.52
N LYS A 80 -16.10 -33.80 19.30
CA LYS A 80 -16.65 -34.56 18.15
C LYS A 80 -17.83 -33.99 17.34
N HIS A 81 -17.66 -34.22 16.03
CA HIS A 81 -18.69 -34.45 15.01
C HIS A 81 -19.47 -33.22 14.51
N VAL A 82 -18.80 -32.49 13.62
CA VAL A 82 -19.43 -31.87 12.44
C VAL A 82 -18.92 -32.63 11.21
N ARG A 83 -19.69 -32.67 10.12
CA ARG A 83 -19.18 -33.12 8.80
C ARG A 83 -18.40 -31.95 8.21
N THR A 84 -17.14 -32.14 7.82
CA THR A 84 -16.44 -31.14 7.01
C THR A 84 -17.18 -31.01 5.69
N VAL A 85 -17.90 -29.91 5.51
CA VAL A 85 -18.22 -29.39 4.19
C VAL A 85 -17.07 -28.44 3.91
N GLU A 86 -16.15 -28.85 3.05
CA GLU A 86 -14.99 -28.05 2.70
C GLU A 86 -15.47 -26.85 1.86
N PHE A 87 -14.99 -25.65 2.17
CA PHE A 87 -15.27 -24.46 1.35
C PHE A 87 -14.79 -24.70 -0.09
N PRO A 88 -15.41 -24.04 -1.10
CA PRO A 88 -14.80 -23.93 -2.41
C PRO A 88 -13.40 -23.34 -2.33
N GLU A 89 -12.49 -23.86 -3.16
CA GLU A 89 -11.15 -23.27 -3.33
C GLU A 89 -11.29 -21.86 -3.93
N VAL A 90 -10.42 -20.93 -3.54
CA VAL A 90 -10.43 -19.53 -4.00
C VAL A 90 -9.28 -19.32 -4.98
N ILE A 91 -9.50 -18.51 -6.02
CA ILE A 91 -8.48 -18.18 -7.03
C ILE A 91 -7.35 -17.38 -6.36
N GLU A 92 -6.17 -18.00 -6.23
CA GLU A 92 -5.02 -17.38 -5.55
C GLU A 92 -4.46 -16.20 -6.35
N THR A 93 -4.73 -14.99 -5.84
CA THR A 93 -4.43 -13.71 -6.51
C THR A 93 -3.56 -12.77 -5.67
N THR A 94 -3.31 -13.10 -4.40
CA THR A 94 -2.63 -12.21 -3.45
C THR A 94 -1.12 -12.10 -3.64
N GLN A 95 -0.46 -13.12 -4.21
CA GLN A 95 1.00 -13.24 -4.38
C GLN A 95 1.60 -12.38 -5.52
N LEU A 96 1.05 -11.19 -5.78
CA LEU A 96 1.53 -10.28 -6.83
C LEU A 96 2.82 -9.56 -6.42
N SER A 97 3.74 -9.38 -7.37
CA SER A 97 4.95 -8.59 -7.17
C SER A 97 4.72 -7.08 -7.30
N TYR A 98 5.70 -6.29 -6.82
CA TYR A 98 5.71 -4.83 -7.01
C TYR A 98 5.46 -4.43 -8.46
N TYR A 99 6.10 -5.08 -9.42
CA TYR A 99 6.02 -4.70 -10.84
C TYR A 99 4.65 -5.01 -11.45
N GLU A 100 3.98 -6.07 -11.02
CA GLU A 100 2.62 -6.41 -11.48
C GLU A 100 1.59 -5.41 -10.96
N ARG A 101 1.63 -5.08 -9.66
CA ARG A 101 0.75 -4.04 -9.10
C ARG A 101 1.08 -2.64 -9.64
N TYR A 102 2.37 -2.30 -9.76
CA TYR A 102 2.81 -1.02 -10.34
C TYR A 102 2.27 -0.83 -11.75
N LYS A 103 2.45 -1.84 -12.61
CA LYS A 103 1.94 -1.80 -13.98
C LYS A 103 0.41 -1.78 -14.03
N ALA A 104 -0.27 -2.55 -13.18
CA ALA A 104 -1.74 -2.54 -13.14
C ALA A 104 -2.29 -1.14 -12.81
N TYR A 105 -1.74 -0.50 -11.77
CA TYR A 105 -2.16 0.85 -11.40
C TYR A 105 -1.75 1.90 -12.45
N GLN A 106 -0.54 1.85 -13.01
CA GLN A 106 -0.09 2.82 -14.00
C GLN A 106 -0.75 2.67 -15.38
N ASP A 107 -0.74 1.46 -15.97
CA ASP A 107 -1.14 1.27 -17.38
C ASP A 107 -2.66 1.10 -17.56
N TYR A 108 -3.40 0.68 -16.52
CA TYR A 108 -4.77 0.17 -16.67
C TYR A 108 -5.82 0.73 -15.70
N ILE A 109 -5.47 1.04 -14.44
CA ILE A 109 -6.46 1.40 -13.40
C ILE A 109 -6.50 2.91 -13.11
N LEU A 110 -5.34 3.58 -13.05
CA LEU A 110 -5.24 4.99 -12.62
C LEU A 110 -4.70 5.91 -13.73
N GLY A 111 -3.62 5.54 -14.41
CA GLY A 111 -2.99 6.43 -15.39
C GLY A 111 -2.53 7.75 -14.76
N ASP A 112 -2.85 8.87 -15.43
CA ASP A 112 -2.58 10.25 -15.01
C ASP A 112 -3.75 10.91 -14.25
N THR A 113 -4.67 10.11 -13.68
CA THR A 113 -5.83 10.55 -12.88
C THR A 113 -5.48 11.52 -11.74
N LYS A 114 -6.37 12.50 -11.52
CA LYS A 114 -6.41 13.34 -10.31
C LYS A 114 -7.00 12.57 -9.12
N PRO A 115 -6.72 12.99 -7.86
CA PRO A 115 -7.34 12.40 -6.66
C PRO A 115 -8.87 12.27 -6.73
N SER A 116 -9.57 13.32 -7.18
CA SER A 116 -11.03 13.32 -7.32
C SER A 116 -11.57 12.36 -8.39
N GLU A 117 -10.76 12.05 -9.41
CA GLU A 117 -11.12 11.20 -10.54
C GLU A 117 -10.86 9.71 -10.28
N VAL A 118 -10.03 9.36 -9.28
CA VAL A 118 -9.57 7.98 -8.98
C VAL A 118 -10.72 6.97 -8.93
N LYS A 119 -11.85 7.33 -8.31
CA LYS A 119 -13.00 6.44 -8.15
C LYS A 119 -13.69 6.12 -9.47
N ASP A 120 -13.84 7.13 -10.34
CA ASP A 120 -14.48 6.97 -11.65
C ASP A 120 -13.56 6.20 -12.61
N PHE A 121 -12.25 6.42 -12.56
CA PHE A 121 -11.25 5.62 -13.29
C PHE A 121 -11.24 4.15 -12.84
N ILE A 122 -11.32 3.88 -11.53
CA ILE A 122 -11.47 2.52 -11.01
C ILE A 122 -12.78 1.88 -11.53
N ALA A 123 -13.90 2.60 -11.54
CA ALA A 123 -15.16 2.09 -12.07
C ALA A 123 -15.07 1.80 -13.59
N GLU A 124 -14.48 2.69 -14.38
CA GLU A 124 -14.27 2.49 -15.83
C GLU A 124 -13.26 1.36 -16.13
N TYR A 125 -12.33 1.06 -15.23
CA TYR A 125 -11.50 -0.15 -15.32
C TYR A 125 -12.34 -1.40 -15.07
N LEU A 126 -13.10 -1.44 -13.99
CA LEU A 126 -13.90 -2.60 -13.59
C LEU A 126 -14.99 -2.95 -14.63
N ASP A 127 -15.63 -1.95 -15.25
CA ASP A 127 -16.60 -2.12 -16.34
C ASP A 127 -16.04 -2.88 -17.57
N LYS A 128 -14.72 -2.98 -17.69
CA LYS A 128 -14.02 -3.65 -18.81
C LYS A 128 -13.48 -5.04 -18.46
N VAL A 129 -13.42 -5.41 -17.19
CA VAL A 129 -12.66 -6.61 -16.72
C VAL A 129 -13.41 -7.52 -15.75
N LEU A 130 -14.51 -7.06 -15.14
CA LEU A 130 -15.36 -7.89 -14.31
C LEU A 130 -16.43 -8.58 -15.17
N GLU A 131 -16.59 -9.89 -15.00
CA GLU A 131 -17.78 -10.57 -15.49
C GLU A 131 -19.00 -10.12 -14.66
N PRO A 132 -20.14 -9.74 -15.29
CA PRO A 132 -21.23 -9.08 -14.57
C PRO A 132 -22.09 -10.03 -13.71
N TYR A 133 -22.04 -11.35 -13.95
CA TYR A 133 -22.80 -12.36 -13.21
C TYR A 133 -22.23 -13.77 -13.42
N GLY A 134 -22.75 -14.75 -12.68
CA GLY A 134 -22.54 -16.19 -12.91
C GLY A 134 -21.33 -16.80 -12.21
N TRP A 135 -20.41 -15.97 -11.69
CA TRP A 135 -19.35 -16.42 -10.78
C TRP A 135 -19.87 -16.55 -9.34
N GLN A 136 -19.17 -17.39 -8.57
CA GLN A 136 -19.38 -17.53 -7.13
C GLN A 136 -18.19 -16.96 -6.36
N ALA A 137 -18.42 -16.50 -5.14
CA ALA A 137 -17.38 -16.02 -4.24
C ALA A 137 -17.70 -16.32 -2.78
N ILE A 138 -16.66 -16.52 -1.98
CA ILE A 138 -16.78 -16.42 -0.52
C ILE A 138 -16.88 -14.94 -0.19
N TRP A 139 -17.99 -14.53 0.44
CA TRP A 139 -18.12 -13.24 1.09
C TRP A 139 -17.61 -13.38 2.54
N SER A 140 -16.48 -12.74 2.85
CA SER A 140 -15.78 -12.86 4.14
C SER A 140 -15.58 -11.49 4.80
N ASN A 141 -15.72 -11.45 6.12
CA ASN A 141 -15.44 -10.30 6.99
C ASN A 141 -15.19 -10.78 8.44
N ASP A 142 -14.87 -9.85 9.35
CA ASP A 142 -14.58 -10.09 10.78
C ASP A 142 -15.63 -10.92 11.56
N VAL A 143 -16.83 -11.16 11.00
CA VAL A 143 -17.98 -11.77 11.69
C VAL A 143 -18.46 -13.07 11.04
N PHE A 144 -18.29 -13.27 9.73
CA PHE A 144 -18.78 -14.48 9.02
C PHE A 144 -18.12 -14.70 7.65
N GLU A 145 -18.24 -15.94 7.15
CA GLU A 145 -17.87 -16.32 5.79
C GLU A 145 -19.00 -17.15 5.13
N VAL A 146 -19.48 -16.73 3.96
CA VAL A 146 -20.63 -17.38 3.27
C VAL A 146 -20.40 -17.47 1.76
N LEU A 147 -20.91 -18.51 1.09
CA LEU A 147 -20.83 -18.60 -0.38
C LEU A 147 -22.00 -17.86 -1.03
N VAL A 148 -21.66 -16.95 -1.93
CA VAL A 148 -22.61 -16.18 -2.73
C VAL A 148 -22.39 -16.39 -4.23
N GLU A 149 -23.48 -16.30 -4.98
CA GLU A 149 -23.50 -16.23 -6.45
C GLU A 149 -23.76 -14.79 -6.88
N ILE A 150 -22.98 -14.26 -7.82
CA ILE A 150 -23.09 -12.87 -8.27
C ILE A 150 -24.09 -12.79 -9.43
N THR A 151 -25.03 -11.85 -9.31
CA THR A 151 -26.19 -11.70 -10.21
C THR A 151 -26.20 -10.39 -11.00
N ASP A 152 -25.42 -9.40 -10.55
CA ASP A 152 -25.21 -8.10 -11.18
C ASP A 152 -23.99 -7.43 -10.52
N VAL A 153 -23.36 -6.44 -11.17
CA VAL A 153 -22.23 -5.67 -10.60
C VAL A 153 -22.44 -4.17 -10.81
N VAL A 154 -22.29 -3.41 -9.73
CA VAL A 154 -22.44 -1.94 -9.68
C VAL A 154 -21.08 -1.32 -9.41
N THR A 155 -20.31 -1.13 -10.49
CA THR A 155 -18.93 -0.61 -10.47
C THR A 155 -18.82 0.79 -9.87
N SER A 156 -19.78 1.68 -10.13
CA SER A 156 -19.80 3.07 -9.61
C SER A 156 -19.93 3.18 -8.07
N SER A 157 -20.42 2.13 -7.40
CA SER A 157 -20.39 2.01 -5.93
C SER A 157 -19.43 0.95 -5.40
N LEU A 158 -18.68 0.27 -6.30
CA LEU A 158 -17.79 -0.86 -5.99
C LEU A 158 -18.51 -2.02 -5.29
N GLN A 159 -19.73 -2.34 -5.71
CA GLN A 159 -20.56 -3.39 -5.10
C GLN A 159 -20.97 -4.45 -6.12
N ALA A 160 -21.14 -5.69 -5.66
CA ALA A 160 -21.83 -6.75 -6.41
C ALA A 160 -23.20 -7.04 -5.79
N LYS A 161 -24.14 -7.47 -6.63
CA LYS A 161 -25.46 -7.94 -6.19
C LYS A 161 -25.47 -9.45 -6.08
N VAL A 162 -25.70 -9.96 -4.88
CA VAL A 162 -25.46 -11.36 -4.53
C VAL A 162 -26.71 -12.15 -4.19
N HIS A 163 -26.69 -13.46 -4.47
CA HIS A 163 -27.65 -14.44 -3.96
C HIS A 163 -26.94 -15.44 -3.03
N LEU A 164 -27.60 -15.85 -1.94
CA LEU A 164 -27.01 -16.72 -0.92
C LEU A 164 -27.11 -18.21 -1.31
N THR A 165 -26.05 -18.75 -1.92
CA THR A 165 -26.02 -20.15 -2.35
C THR A 165 -25.92 -21.11 -1.17
N GLU A 166 -24.80 -21.12 -0.43
CA GLU A 166 -24.53 -22.11 0.64
C GLU A 166 -23.77 -21.51 1.84
N LEU A 167 -23.99 -22.10 3.02
CA LEU A 167 -23.43 -21.67 4.31
C LEU A 167 -22.43 -22.73 4.78
N PHE A 168 -21.13 -22.42 4.73
CA PHE A 168 -20.07 -23.40 4.99
C PHE A 168 -19.58 -23.38 6.44
N LEU A 169 -19.41 -22.21 7.07
CA LEU A 169 -19.02 -22.08 8.47
C LEU A 169 -19.52 -20.79 9.13
N TYR A 170 -19.72 -20.85 10.44
CA TYR A 170 -19.94 -19.69 11.31
C TYR A 170 -19.44 -20.04 12.71
N GLU A 171 -18.28 -19.49 13.12
CA GLU A 171 -17.62 -19.84 14.38
C GLU A 171 -17.85 -18.77 15.47
N SER A 172 -19.11 -18.62 15.89
CA SER A 172 -19.45 -17.95 17.16
C SER A 172 -20.50 -18.75 17.91
N GLU A 173 -20.15 -19.24 19.10
CA GLU A 173 -21.06 -19.97 19.99
C GLU A 173 -22.23 -19.12 20.52
N THR A 174 -22.23 -17.80 20.24
CA THR A 174 -23.13 -16.83 20.90
C THR A 174 -24.41 -16.53 20.10
N TYR A 175 -24.34 -16.51 18.76
CA TYR A 175 -25.46 -16.10 17.89
C TYR A 175 -25.47 -16.91 16.57
N PRO A 176 -26.01 -18.14 16.54
CA PRO A 176 -25.98 -18.98 15.34
C PRO A 176 -26.70 -18.30 14.15
N LEU A 177 -25.92 -17.94 13.14
CA LEU A 177 -26.36 -17.26 11.93
C LEU A 177 -27.19 -18.22 11.05
N SER A 178 -28.51 -18.09 11.06
CA SER A 178 -29.39 -18.92 10.21
C SER A 178 -29.45 -18.38 8.78
N ARG A 179 -29.85 -19.23 7.83
CA ARG A 179 -30.09 -18.83 6.43
C ARG A 179 -31.07 -17.67 6.35
N GLU A 180 -32.18 -17.77 7.07
CA GLU A 180 -33.25 -16.76 7.09
C GLU A 180 -32.76 -15.43 7.70
N ALA A 181 -31.82 -15.48 8.65
CA ALA A 181 -31.19 -14.29 9.22
C ALA A 181 -30.20 -13.62 8.23
N MET A 182 -29.41 -14.41 7.50
CA MET A 182 -28.53 -13.89 6.44
C MET A 182 -29.32 -13.35 5.24
N GLU A 183 -30.37 -14.04 4.80
CA GLU A 183 -31.29 -13.56 3.76
C GLU A 183 -31.99 -12.27 4.19
N SER A 184 -32.40 -12.14 5.46
CA SER A 184 -32.94 -10.88 6.02
C SER A 184 -31.89 -9.75 6.08
N PHE A 185 -30.62 -10.08 6.29
CA PHE A 185 -29.51 -9.12 6.30
C PHE A 185 -29.13 -8.65 4.90
N LEU A 186 -29.17 -9.54 3.90
CA LEU A 186 -29.01 -9.22 2.49
C LEU A 186 -30.18 -8.36 1.97
N GLU A 187 -31.44 -8.70 2.28
CA GLU A 187 -32.60 -7.86 1.96
C GLU A 187 -32.46 -6.45 2.54
N ALA A 188 -32.01 -6.33 3.80
CA ALA A 188 -31.74 -5.03 4.44
C ALA A 188 -30.54 -4.25 3.84
N LYS A 189 -29.74 -4.89 2.97
CA LYS A 189 -28.67 -4.29 2.16
C LYS A 189 -29.02 -4.20 0.66
N GLU A 190 -30.29 -4.42 0.28
CA GLU A 190 -30.74 -4.49 -1.12
C GLU A 190 -30.01 -5.56 -1.97
N HIS A 191 -29.46 -6.58 -1.30
CA HIS A 191 -28.55 -7.61 -1.81
C HIS A 191 -27.19 -7.09 -2.33
N LEU A 192 -26.80 -5.86 -1.99
CA LEU A 192 -25.50 -5.28 -2.38
C LEU A 192 -24.42 -5.51 -1.32
N VAL A 193 -23.26 -6.01 -1.76
CA VAL A 193 -22.05 -6.23 -0.92
C VAL A 193 -20.82 -5.60 -1.58
N PRO A 194 -19.83 -5.11 -0.81
CA PRO A 194 -18.59 -4.56 -1.38
C PRO A 194 -17.82 -5.60 -2.18
N LEU A 195 -17.23 -5.21 -3.32
CA LEU A 195 -16.37 -6.09 -4.11
C LEU A 195 -15.11 -6.53 -3.33
N GLN A 196 -14.60 -5.66 -2.45
CA GLN A 196 -13.42 -5.92 -1.62
C GLN A 196 -13.62 -7.11 -0.67
N ASP A 197 -14.85 -7.37 -0.22
CA ASP A 197 -15.19 -8.48 0.69
C ASP A 197 -15.30 -9.85 -0.05
N LEU A 198 -15.20 -9.88 -1.39
CA LEU A 198 -15.47 -11.06 -2.21
C LEU A 198 -14.20 -11.79 -2.68
N TYR A 199 -14.17 -13.10 -2.45
CA TYR A 199 -13.08 -13.99 -2.82
C TYR A 199 -13.58 -15.01 -3.84
N VAL A 200 -13.28 -14.80 -5.12
CA VAL A 200 -13.82 -15.59 -6.24
C VAL A 200 -13.44 -17.07 -6.11
N ALA A 201 -14.45 -17.94 -6.19
CA ALA A 201 -14.29 -19.39 -6.09
C ALA A 201 -13.82 -20.00 -7.43
N VAL A 202 -13.01 -21.06 -7.33
CA VAL A 202 -12.53 -21.84 -8.48
C VAL A 202 -13.67 -22.69 -9.03
N ASP A 203 -14.06 -22.44 -10.28
CA ASP A 203 -15.04 -23.23 -11.03
C ASP A 203 -14.41 -24.30 -11.94
N GLY A 204 -13.11 -24.18 -12.20
CA GLY A 204 -12.33 -25.04 -13.09
C GLY A 204 -12.37 -24.65 -14.58
N SER A 205 -12.95 -23.50 -14.94
CA SER A 205 -12.90 -22.96 -16.32
C SER A 205 -11.73 -22.01 -16.54
N GLY A 206 -11.38 -21.20 -15.53
CA GLY A 206 -10.44 -20.08 -15.64
C GLY A 206 -11.05 -18.81 -16.27
N GLU A 207 -12.36 -18.78 -16.54
CA GLU A 207 -13.07 -17.63 -17.12
C GLU A 207 -13.05 -16.44 -16.15
N PHE A 208 -13.11 -16.70 -14.84
CA PHE A 208 -13.17 -15.67 -13.80
C PHE A 208 -11.82 -15.25 -13.21
N ASP A 209 -10.69 -15.78 -13.70
CA ASP A 209 -9.34 -15.45 -13.21
C ASP A 209 -9.06 -13.93 -13.27
N GLN A 210 -9.48 -13.29 -14.36
CA GLN A 210 -9.31 -11.84 -14.55
C GLN A 210 -10.24 -11.01 -13.65
N THR A 211 -11.43 -11.54 -13.34
CA THR A 211 -12.38 -10.93 -12.37
C THR A 211 -11.80 -10.99 -10.95
N ALA A 212 -11.26 -12.14 -10.56
CA ALA A 212 -10.59 -12.32 -9.27
C ALA A 212 -9.37 -11.38 -9.12
N LEU A 213 -8.52 -11.32 -10.15
CA LEU A 213 -7.35 -10.44 -10.18
C LEU A 213 -7.72 -8.96 -10.09
N ALA A 214 -8.77 -8.52 -10.80
CA ALA A 214 -9.27 -7.16 -10.72
C ALA A 214 -9.77 -6.80 -9.31
N ILE A 215 -10.56 -7.68 -8.68
CA ILE A 215 -11.04 -7.48 -7.30
C ILE A 215 -9.86 -7.39 -6.32
N GLU A 216 -8.83 -8.23 -6.47
CA GLU A 216 -7.63 -8.21 -5.62
C GLU A 216 -6.74 -6.97 -5.85
N HIS A 217 -6.75 -6.37 -7.05
CA HIS A 217 -6.15 -5.04 -7.24
C HIS A 217 -6.91 -3.94 -6.48
N ILE A 218 -8.24 -4.02 -6.41
CA ILE A 218 -9.07 -3.00 -5.73
C ILE A 218 -9.08 -3.17 -4.21
N ARG A 219 -9.14 -4.40 -3.69
CA ARG A 219 -8.96 -4.72 -2.26
C ARG A 219 -7.66 -4.10 -1.74
N PHE A 220 -6.54 -4.50 -2.33
CA PHE A 220 -5.21 -4.02 -1.94
C PHE A 220 -5.11 -2.49 -2.02
N PHE A 221 -5.69 -1.87 -3.05
CA PHE A 221 -5.66 -0.41 -3.20
C PHE A 221 -6.34 0.29 -2.03
N TYR A 222 -7.56 -0.11 -1.66
CA TYR A 222 -8.30 0.54 -0.57
C TYR A 222 -7.77 0.21 0.83
N GLU A 223 -7.12 -0.96 1.01
CA GLU A 223 -6.44 -1.31 2.27
C GLU A 223 -5.09 -0.59 2.45
N ASN A 224 -4.23 -0.63 1.42
CA ASN A 224 -2.81 -0.29 1.56
C ASN A 224 -2.47 1.09 1.02
N ILE A 225 -3.17 1.58 -0.02
CA ILE A 225 -2.79 2.77 -0.78
C ILE A 225 -3.69 3.96 -0.48
N TRP A 226 -5.01 3.83 -0.63
CA TRP A 226 -5.97 4.92 -0.44
C TRP A 226 -6.03 5.38 1.02
N ARG A 227 -6.32 6.67 1.21
CA ARG A 227 -6.58 7.30 2.51
C ARG A 227 -7.81 8.19 2.38
N LYS A 228 -8.59 8.29 3.45
CA LYS A 228 -9.87 9.05 3.45
C LYS A 228 -9.68 10.54 3.13
N TRP A 229 -8.52 11.09 3.51
CA TRP A 229 -8.11 12.47 3.25
C TRP A 229 -7.47 12.68 1.87
N ASP A 230 -7.37 11.65 1.01
CA ASP A 230 -6.95 11.85 -0.39
C ASP A 230 -8.11 12.42 -1.25
N GLU A 231 -9.37 12.23 -0.83
CA GLU A 231 -10.58 12.72 -1.53
C GLU A 231 -10.90 14.20 -1.20
N ASP A 232 -10.54 14.65 0.02
CA ASP A 232 -10.63 16.05 0.48
C ASP A 232 -9.27 16.82 0.32
N ASP A 233 -8.41 16.50 -0.67
CA ASP A 233 -7.18 17.30 -0.90
C ASP A 233 -7.52 18.61 -1.66
N ASP A 234 -7.25 19.77 -1.05
CA ASP A 234 -7.47 21.10 -1.66
C ASP A 234 -6.63 21.34 -2.94
N ASP A 235 -5.61 20.51 -3.18
CA ASP A 235 -4.64 20.58 -4.27
C ASP A 235 -4.89 19.51 -5.36
N ASP A 236 -6.12 19.32 -5.83
CA ASP A 236 -6.53 18.29 -6.82
C ASP A 236 -5.91 18.45 -8.25
N ASP A 237 -4.82 19.20 -8.43
CA ASP A 237 -4.14 19.42 -9.72
C ASP A 237 -2.83 18.65 -9.87
N TYR A 238 -2.80 17.39 -9.40
CA TYR A 238 -1.65 16.50 -9.53
C TYR A 238 -2.02 15.07 -9.97
N ASP A 239 -1.05 14.39 -10.58
CA ASP A 239 -1.04 12.96 -10.88
C ASP A 239 -1.02 12.15 -9.57
N TYR A 240 -2.16 11.54 -9.23
CA TYR A 240 -2.31 10.75 -7.99
C TYR A 240 -1.43 9.50 -7.99
N PHE A 241 -1.18 8.90 -9.16
CA PHE A 241 -0.32 7.73 -9.25
C PHE A 241 1.12 8.06 -8.81
N VAL A 242 1.71 9.13 -9.34
CA VAL A 242 3.09 9.55 -9.05
C VAL A 242 3.23 10.15 -7.65
N ARG A 243 2.27 10.96 -7.19
CA ARG A 243 2.36 11.63 -5.86
C ARG A 243 1.99 10.72 -4.69
N CYS A 244 1.05 9.78 -4.88
CA CYS A 244 0.50 8.97 -3.78
C CYS A 244 0.61 7.46 -4.00
N CYS A 245 0.23 6.93 -5.18
CA CYS A 245 0.19 5.47 -5.39
C CYS A 245 1.60 4.83 -5.38
N GLU A 246 2.51 5.27 -6.25
CA GLU A 246 3.87 4.71 -6.36
C GLU A 246 4.64 4.77 -5.03
N PRO A 247 4.71 5.90 -4.29
CA PRO A 247 5.43 5.96 -3.02
C PRO A 247 4.89 4.99 -1.96
N ARG A 248 3.56 4.89 -1.83
CA ARG A 248 2.89 3.98 -0.87
C ARG A 248 3.07 2.52 -1.26
N LEU A 249 2.93 2.19 -2.55
CA LEU A 249 3.19 0.86 -3.10
C LEU A 249 4.66 0.46 -2.89
N LYS A 250 5.60 1.38 -3.16
CA LYS A 250 7.03 1.15 -2.95
C LYS A 250 7.37 0.94 -1.48
N LEU A 251 6.72 1.66 -0.56
CA LEU A 251 6.83 1.46 0.89
C LEU A 251 6.33 0.07 1.30
N HIS A 252 5.15 -0.37 0.82
CA HIS A 252 4.61 -1.69 1.14
C HIS A 252 5.59 -2.82 0.77
N TYR A 253 6.12 -2.83 -0.47
CA TYR A 253 7.10 -3.86 -0.87
C TYR A 253 8.49 -3.64 -0.23
N ASP A 254 8.87 -2.43 0.16
CA ASP A 254 10.07 -2.22 1.00
C ASP A 254 9.90 -2.79 2.42
N ILE A 255 8.68 -2.85 2.95
CA ILE A 255 8.37 -3.48 4.22
C ILE A 255 8.41 -5.02 4.08
N LEU A 256 7.75 -5.58 3.06
CA LEU A 256 7.76 -7.03 2.80
C LEU A 256 9.16 -7.61 2.55
N GLU A 257 10.07 -6.82 1.98
CA GLU A 257 11.45 -7.24 1.67
C GLU A 257 12.48 -6.82 2.73
N ASP A 258 12.05 -6.59 4.00
CA ASP A 258 12.90 -6.20 5.15
C ASP A 258 13.79 -4.95 4.90
N ARG A 259 13.44 -4.11 3.92
CA ARG A 259 14.23 -2.91 3.58
C ARG A 259 13.96 -1.75 4.53
N VAL A 260 12.86 -1.74 5.29
CA VAL A 260 12.51 -0.69 6.27
C VAL A 260 12.76 -1.19 7.71
N PRO A 261 13.44 -0.42 8.59
CA PRO A 261 13.62 -0.82 9.99
C PRO A 261 12.29 -0.91 10.75
N THR A 262 12.09 -1.97 11.54
CA THR A 262 10.86 -2.24 12.33
C THR A 262 10.36 -1.02 13.11
N ASP A 263 11.29 -0.31 13.75
CA ASP A 263 10.96 0.84 14.61
C ASP A 263 10.40 2.04 13.77
N LEU A 264 10.80 2.16 12.49
CA LEU A 264 10.27 3.15 11.54
C LEU A 264 8.92 2.70 10.93
N ILE A 265 8.68 1.39 10.83
CA ILE A 265 7.38 0.82 10.46
C ILE A 265 6.35 1.08 11.57
N ALA A 266 6.75 0.91 12.84
CA ALA A 266 5.92 1.23 13.99
C ALA A 266 5.53 2.71 14.01
N GLU A 267 6.48 3.63 13.77
CA GLU A 267 6.20 5.07 13.64
C GLU A 267 5.27 5.38 12.46
N TYR A 268 5.40 4.69 11.33
CA TYR A 268 4.53 4.91 10.15
C TYR A 268 3.07 4.57 10.47
N HIS A 269 2.82 3.39 11.07
CA HIS A 269 1.47 3.00 11.47
C HIS A 269 0.91 3.91 12.58
N ARG A 270 1.74 4.33 13.54
CA ARG A 270 1.34 5.26 14.60
C ARG A 270 0.91 6.62 14.04
N LEU A 271 1.65 7.15 13.07
CA LEU A 271 1.30 8.39 12.37
C LEU A 271 0.05 8.23 11.49
N LEU A 272 -0.14 7.08 10.82
CA LEU A 272 -1.37 6.79 10.08
C LEU A 272 -2.61 6.76 10.99
N SER A 273 -2.54 6.08 12.14
CA SER A 273 -3.62 6.08 13.13
C SER A 273 -3.93 7.49 13.61
N LYS A 274 -2.89 8.30 13.92
CA LYS A 274 -3.08 9.69 14.34
C LYS A 274 -3.71 10.55 13.24
N CYS A 275 -3.32 10.38 11.97
CA CYS A 275 -4.00 11.07 10.85
C CYS A 275 -5.49 10.71 10.77
N ASP A 276 -5.85 9.43 10.89
CA ASP A 276 -7.25 8.98 10.84
C ASP A 276 -8.07 9.49 12.03
N GLU A 277 -7.46 9.65 13.21
CA GLU A 277 -8.06 10.28 14.39
C GLU A 277 -8.26 11.80 14.20
N THR A 278 -7.19 12.54 13.84
CA THR A 278 -7.26 13.99 13.61
C THR A 278 -8.22 14.35 12.47
N TYR A 279 -8.25 13.56 11.39
CA TYR A 279 -9.20 13.75 10.28
C TYR A 279 -10.65 13.50 10.70
N LYS A 280 -10.94 12.45 11.49
CA LYS A 280 -12.30 12.22 12.03
C LYS A 280 -12.79 13.41 12.86
N ASP A 281 -11.96 13.93 13.76
CA ASP A 281 -12.35 15.08 14.59
C ASP A 281 -12.46 16.37 13.77
N PHE A 282 -11.63 16.56 12.72
CA PHE A 282 -11.78 17.67 11.77
C PHE A 282 -13.12 17.64 11.02
N ILE A 283 -13.48 16.50 10.42
CA ILE A 283 -14.75 16.35 9.68
C ILE A 283 -15.95 16.57 10.61
N LYS A 284 -15.95 15.92 11.77
CA LYS A 284 -16.96 16.11 12.82
C LYS A 284 -17.10 17.57 13.26
N MET A 285 -16.00 18.33 13.30
CA MET A 285 -16.02 19.76 13.63
C MET A 285 -16.58 20.62 12.49
N ARG A 286 -16.19 20.34 11.24
CA ARG A 286 -16.72 20.94 10.01
C ARG A 286 -18.25 20.80 9.93
N ASP A 287 -18.76 19.61 10.23
CA ASP A 287 -20.19 19.31 10.15
C ASP A 287 -20.99 20.01 11.26
N ASN A 288 -20.44 20.11 12.48
CA ASN A 288 -21.04 20.87 13.59
C ASN A 288 -21.20 22.36 13.28
N ILE A 289 -20.19 22.97 12.63
CA ILE A 289 -20.24 24.37 12.16
C ILE A 289 -21.36 24.54 11.13
N THR A 290 -21.41 23.65 10.13
CA THR A 290 -22.36 23.72 9.00
C THR A 290 -23.82 23.55 9.41
N THR A 291 -24.09 23.01 10.60
CA THR A 291 -25.47 22.71 11.08
C THR A 291 -26.07 23.82 11.96
N SER A 292 -25.32 24.88 12.31
CA SER A 292 -25.61 25.76 13.45
C SER A 292 -25.89 27.24 13.11
N ASP A 293 -26.69 27.51 12.08
CA ASP A 293 -27.08 28.87 11.65
C ASP A 293 -28.09 29.56 12.61
N SER A 294 -27.60 30.04 13.75
CA SER A 294 -28.37 30.83 14.72
C SER A 294 -27.62 32.11 15.12
N GLU A 295 -28.31 33.25 15.14
CA GLU A 295 -27.72 34.58 15.39
C GLU A 295 -26.96 34.69 16.73
N THR A 296 -27.28 33.82 17.70
CA THR A 296 -26.66 33.77 19.03
C THR A 296 -25.32 33.03 19.06
N GLU A 297 -25.01 32.20 18.06
CA GLU A 297 -23.86 31.28 18.04
C GLU A 297 -22.58 31.91 17.45
N SER A 298 -22.62 33.15 16.97
CA SER A 298 -21.53 33.74 16.17
C SER A 298 -20.15 33.78 16.86
N GLU A 299 -20.08 34.00 18.18
CA GLU A 299 -18.80 33.90 18.92
C GLU A 299 -18.34 32.45 19.12
N ILE A 300 -19.28 31.50 19.28
CA ILE A 300 -18.99 30.07 19.40
C ILE A 300 -18.45 29.52 18.08
N ASN A 301 -19.07 29.92 16.95
CA ASN A 301 -18.60 29.59 15.61
C ASN A 301 -17.18 30.12 15.35
N ASN A 302 -16.86 31.35 15.79
CA ASN A 302 -15.50 31.89 15.69
C ASN A 302 -14.45 31.05 16.46
N VAL A 303 -14.79 30.55 17.66
CA VAL A 303 -13.91 29.62 18.40
C VAL A 303 -13.80 28.28 17.68
N SER A 304 -14.92 27.77 17.17
CA SER A 304 -14.98 26.51 16.43
C SER A 304 -14.13 26.51 15.16
N MET A 305 -14.18 27.58 14.36
CA MET A 305 -13.31 27.77 13.19
C MET A 305 -11.82 27.80 13.56
N VAL A 306 -11.44 28.43 14.68
CA VAL A 306 -10.05 28.45 15.17
C VAL A 306 -9.58 27.07 15.66
N GLU A 307 -10.50 26.20 16.10
CA GLU A 307 -10.19 24.82 16.44
C GLU A 307 -10.08 23.92 15.20
N GLY A 308 -10.99 24.07 14.22
CA GLY A 308 -10.91 23.43 12.91
C GLY A 308 -9.60 23.75 12.16
N LEU A 309 -9.17 25.01 12.18
CA LEU A 309 -7.89 25.43 11.59
C LEU A 309 -6.68 24.76 12.25
N LYS A 310 -6.71 24.52 13.57
CA LYS A 310 -5.62 23.79 14.27
C LYS A 310 -5.60 22.31 13.90
N LEU A 311 -6.77 21.68 13.77
CA LEU A 311 -6.89 20.28 13.37
C LEU A 311 -6.38 20.09 11.93
N TYR A 312 -6.72 21.01 11.02
CA TYR A 312 -6.16 21.05 9.66
C TYR A 312 -4.63 21.26 9.69
N GLU A 313 -4.15 22.26 10.45
CA GLU A 313 -2.71 22.51 10.62
C GLU A 313 -1.94 21.31 11.21
N GLU A 314 -2.55 20.51 12.07
CA GLU A 314 -1.96 19.28 12.59
C GLU A 314 -2.01 18.15 11.55
N LEU A 315 -3.14 17.98 10.86
CA LEU A 315 -3.30 16.98 9.80
C LEU A 315 -2.26 17.16 8.70
N GLU A 316 -2.02 18.39 8.22
CA GLU A 316 -1.00 18.67 7.20
C GLU A 316 0.43 18.37 7.71
N LYS A 317 0.72 18.68 8.98
CA LYS A 317 2.01 18.33 9.60
C LYS A 317 2.20 16.81 9.73
N LEU A 318 1.12 16.04 9.85
CA LEU A 318 1.17 14.58 9.89
C LEU A 318 1.24 13.97 8.48
N LYS A 319 0.42 14.44 7.51
CA LYS A 319 0.50 14.09 6.08
C LYS A 319 1.92 14.28 5.55
N TYR A 320 2.57 15.42 5.86
CA TYR A 320 3.94 15.70 5.43
C TYR A 320 4.97 14.70 6.01
N LYS A 321 4.83 14.28 7.28
CA LYS A 321 5.67 13.21 7.85
C LYS A 321 5.45 11.87 7.15
N LEU A 322 4.21 11.52 6.82
CA LEU A 322 3.92 10.31 6.04
C LEU A 322 4.56 10.36 4.66
N GLN A 323 4.45 11.48 3.92
CA GLN A 323 5.10 11.67 2.61
C GLN A 323 6.63 11.53 2.68
N ILE A 324 7.27 12.08 3.73
CA ILE A 324 8.70 11.88 4.02
C ILE A 324 9.03 10.39 4.22
N MET A 325 8.15 9.64 4.88
CA MET A 325 8.34 8.21 5.15
C MET A 325 7.94 7.29 3.99
N GLU A 326 7.09 7.75 3.08
CA GLU A 326 6.68 7.08 1.84
C GLU A 326 7.71 7.26 0.72
N ASN A 327 8.48 8.35 0.73
CA ASN A 327 9.57 8.58 -0.20
C ASN A 327 10.86 7.78 0.16
N PRO A 328 11.39 6.91 -0.73
CA PRO A 328 12.55 6.07 -0.42
C PRO A 328 13.86 6.84 -0.22
N LEU A 329 14.02 8.03 -0.85
CA LEU A 329 15.21 8.86 -0.68
C LEU A 329 15.23 9.52 0.71
N TYR A 330 14.08 10.03 1.16
CA TYR A 330 13.97 10.61 2.50
C TYR A 330 14.05 9.53 3.60
N ARG A 331 13.44 8.34 3.43
CA ARG A 331 13.68 7.17 4.30
C ARG A 331 15.17 6.88 4.51
N TYR A 332 15.98 7.00 3.46
CA TYR A 332 17.43 6.77 3.55
C TYR A 332 18.16 7.84 4.36
N VAL A 333 17.71 9.11 4.29
CA VAL A 333 18.24 10.20 5.14
C VAL A 333 17.86 9.99 6.61
N LEU A 334 16.59 9.67 6.92
CA LEU A 334 16.15 9.38 8.30
C LEU A 334 16.99 8.26 8.95
N ARG A 335 17.32 7.21 8.19
CA ARG A 335 18.22 6.13 8.65
C ARG A 335 19.63 6.63 9.00
N ARG A 336 20.14 7.60 8.24
CA ARG A 336 21.53 8.06 8.33
C ARG A 336 21.78 8.97 9.52
N ASP A 337 20.81 9.83 9.83
CA ASP A 337 20.96 10.88 10.84
C ASP A 337 20.60 10.40 12.26
N GLY A 338 20.39 9.08 12.44
CA GLY A 338 20.24 8.44 13.76
C GLY A 338 18.91 8.72 14.44
N TYR A 339 17.84 8.87 13.65
CA TYR A 339 16.60 9.49 14.08
C TYR A 339 15.80 8.65 15.09
N GLY A 340 15.78 9.07 16.36
CA GLY A 340 14.84 8.64 17.42
C GLY A 340 15.02 7.20 17.94
N LEU A 341 15.31 6.26 17.05
CA LEU A 341 15.57 4.86 17.35
C LEU A 341 16.67 4.74 18.42
N PRO A 342 16.46 3.97 19.50
CA PRO A 342 17.54 3.63 20.41
C PRO A 342 18.55 2.78 19.62
N SER A 343 19.65 3.43 19.20
CA SER A 343 20.78 2.78 18.54
C SER A 343 21.11 1.50 19.29
N LYS A 344 20.88 0.35 18.64
CA LYS A 344 20.82 -0.97 19.28
C LYS A 344 22.24 -1.39 19.69
N GLN A 345 22.74 -0.78 20.77
CA GLN A 345 24.04 -1.04 21.36
C GLN A 345 24.13 -2.55 21.62
N ALA A 346 25.14 -3.20 21.04
CA ALA A 346 25.41 -4.59 21.32
C ALA A 346 25.55 -4.75 22.85
N LYS A 347 24.78 -5.67 23.45
CA LYS A 347 24.63 -5.85 24.91
C LYS A 347 25.90 -6.41 25.61
N GLY A 348 27.08 -6.11 25.07
CA GLY A 348 28.35 -6.75 25.39
C GLY A 348 28.44 -8.20 24.87
N PRO A 349 29.59 -8.86 25.08
CA PRO A 349 29.65 -10.32 24.99
C PRO A 349 28.76 -10.95 26.07
N ARG A 350 28.10 -12.08 25.76
CA ARG A 350 27.27 -12.83 26.72
C ARG A 350 28.11 -13.23 27.95
N PRO A 351 27.61 -13.10 29.20
CA PRO A 351 28.38 -13.43 30.41
C PRO A 351 28.94 -14.86 30.48
N SER A 352 28.33 -15.83 29.80
CA SER A 352 28.83 -17.21 29.69
C SER A 352 29.89 -17.42 28.60
N GLY A 353 30.10 -16.43 27.71
CA GLY A 353 31.00 -16.55 26.55
C GLY A 353 30.47 -17.40 25.39
N GLU A 354 29.29 -18.01 25.53
CA GLU A 354 28.69 -18.92 24.56
C GLU A 354 28.17 -18.19 23.31
N LYS A 355 28.33 -18.83 22.14
CA LYS A 355 27.77 -18.37 20.87
C LYS A 355 26.42 -19.05 20.65
N VAL A 356 25.36 -18.35 21.05
CA VAL A 356 23.97 -18.73 20.79
C VAL A 356 23.49 -18.06 19.51
N VAL A 357 22.80 -18.80 18.65
CA VAL A 357 22.09 -18.25 17.50
C VAL A 357 20.58 -18.35 17.77
N HIS A 358 19.93 -17.19 17.83
CA HIS A 358 18.50 -17.08 18.00
C HIS A 358 17.83 -17.09 16.62
N VAL A 359 16.82 -17.93 16.46
CA VAL A 359 15.98 -18.02 15.25
C VAL A 359 14.56 -17.67 15.64
N VAL A 360 14.11 -16.47 15.25
CA VAL A 360 12.72 -16.01 15.42
C VAL A 360 11.96 -16.32 14.14
N SER A 361 10.81 -16.99 14.22
CA SER A 361 10.04 -17.35 13.03
C SER A 361 8.60 -17.77 13.36
N LYS A 362 7.61 -17.15 12.70
CA LYS A 362 6.19 -17.51 12.79
C LYS A 362 5.90 -18.90 12.19
N CYS A 363 6.60 -19.27 11.11
CA CYS A 363 6.61 -20.62 10.56
C CYS A 363 7.88 -20.86 9.71
N MET A 364 8.45 -22.06 9.76
CA MET A 364 9.65 -22.40 9.01
C MET A 364 9.51 -23.77 8.32
N THR A 365 9.73 -23.80 7.01
CA THR A 365 9.75 -25.03 6.22
C THR A 365 11.08 -25.77 6.37
N ILE A 366 11.08 -27.07 6.08
CA ILE A 366 12.30 -27.89 6.09
C ILE A 366 13.35 -27.34 5.10
N GLY A 367 12.92 -26.79 3.96
CA GLY A 367 13.81 -26.14 2.99
C GLY A 367 14.49 -24.89 3.55
N LEU A 368 13.73 -24.00 4.22
CA LEU A 368 14.28 -22.81 4.89
C LEU A 368 15.28 -23.19 5.99
N MET A 369 14.94 -24.20 6.81
CA MET A 369 15.85 -24.72 7.84
C MET A 369 17.16 -25.27 7.24
N GLN A 370 17.08 -26.02 6.13
CA GLN A 370 18.25 -26.56 5.44
C GLN A 370 19.12 -25.45 4.82
N SER A 371 18.52 -24.40 4.25
CA SER A 371 19.25 -23.24 3.73
C SER A 371 19.94 -22.45 4.85
N LEU A 372 19.27 -22.21 5.99
CA LEU A 372 19.85 -21.56 7.17
C LEU A 372 21.08 -22.33 7.68
N LEU A 373 20.96 -23.65 7.83
CA LEU A 373 22.05 -24.54 8.25
C LEU A 373 23.22 -24.52 7.26
N LYS A 374 22.93 -24.45 5.96
CA LYS A 374 23.94 -24.51 4.88
C LYS A 374 24.67 -23.18 4.65
N GLU A 375 24.00 -22.04 4.74
CA GLU A 375 24.57 -20.73 4.38
C GLU A 375 25.08 -19.91 5.56
N LYS A 376 24.47 -20.05 6.74
CA LYS A 376 24.81 -19.23 7.92
C LYS A 376 25.57 -20.00 9.00
N LEU A 377 25.39 -21.32 9.06
CA LEU A 377 25.92 -22.18 10.13
C LEU A 377 27.02 -23.15 9.69
N ASN A 378 27.43 -23.13 8.40
CA ASN A 378 28.61 -23.77 7.81
C ASN A 378 29.18 -24.99 8.55
N ALA A 379 28.95 -26.20 8.04
CA ALA A 379 29.36 -27.46 8.66
C ALA A 379 30.83 -27.50 9.18
N ASP A 380 31.77 -26.89 8.46
CA ASP A 380 33.20 -26.82 8.84
C ASP A 380 33.47 -25.96 10.11
N HIS A 381 32.50 -25.16 10.56
CA HIS A 381 32.55 -24.36 11.79
C HIS A 381 31.76 -24.96 12.95
N VAL A 382 31.06 -26.08 12.76
CA VAL A 382 30.34 -26.82 13.83
C VAL A 382 31.32 -27.71 14.61
N THR A 383 32.43 -27.10 15.06
CA THR A 383 33.47 -27.70 15.91
C THR A 383 33.42 -27.19 17.36
N GLN A 384 32.46 -26.31 17.65
CA GLN A 384 32.14 -25.80 18.98
C GLN A 384 30.62 -25.85 19.14
N GLU A 385 30.12 -26.23 20.31
CA GLU A 385 28.69 -26.43 20.57
C GLU A 385 27.92 -25.10 20.46
N GLN A 386 27.33 -24.86 19.29
CA GLN A 386 26.46 -23.72 19.03
C GLN A 386 25.04 -24.06 19.47
N LEU A 387 24.54 -23.35 20.49
CA LEU A 387 23.15 -23.47 20.90
C LEU A 387 22.27 -22.74 19.88
N LEU A 388 21.34 -23.47 19.26
CA LEU A 388 20.26 -22.88 18.48
C LEU A 388 19.02 -22.75 19.37
N GLU A 389 18.56 -21.53 19.57
CA GLU A 389 17.30 -21.26 20.28
C GLU A 389 16.24 -20.81 19.27
N PHE A 390 15.13 -21.54 19.21
CA PHE A 390 13.95 -21.15 18.42
C PHE A 390 12.99 -20.35 19.30
N HIS A 391 12.52 -19.22 18.79
CA HIS A 391 11.59 -18.33 19.45
C HIS A 391 10.39 -18.07 18.52
N SER A 392 9.18 -18.20 19.04
CA SER A 392 7.99 -17.58 18.47
C SER A 392 7.83 -16.19 19.08
N ASP A 393 7.39 -15.22 18.28
CA ASP A 393 6.75 -14.01 18.79
C ASP A 393 5.37 -14.34 19.38
#